data_AF-A0A1M5PKT8-F1
#
_entry.id   AF-A0A1M5PKT8-F1
#
_cell.length_a   1.000
_cell.length_b   1.000
_cell.length_c   1.000
_cell.angle_alpha   90.00
_cell.angle_beta   90.00
_cell.angle_gamma   90.00
#
_symmetry.space_group_name_H-M   'P 1'
#
loop_
_entity.id
_entity.type
_entity.pdbx_description
1 polymer ?
#
loop_
_entity_poly.entity_id
_entity_poly.type
_entity_poly.pdbx_seq_one_letter_code
_entity_poly.pdbx_strand_id
1 'polypeptide(L)' 'MKNDSLVMLKENIEDLREEINRYIEYPDIFKEEILLTSRRIDELINEYLKLQRF' A
#
# COMPACT_ATOMS: atom_id res chain seq x y z
N MET A 1 16.74 8.83 -9.82
CA MET A 1 15.68 9.57 -9.11
C MET A 1 14.29 8.99 -9.37
N LYS A 2 13.72 9.10 -10.59
CA LYS A 2 12.37 8.58 -10.88
C LYS A 2 12.22 7.05 -10.71
N ASN A 3 13.24 6.29 -11.11
CA ASN A 3 13.29 4.84 -10.85
C ASN A 3 13.37 4.54 -9.35
N ASP A 4 14.17 5.29 -8.59
CA ASP A 4 14.30 5.09 -7.14
C ASP A 4 12.96 5.36 -6.43
N SER A 5 12.23 6.39 -6.84
CA SER A 5 10.88 6.67 -6.33
C SER A 5 9.87 5.56 -6.66
N LEU A 6 9.93 4.97 -7.86
CA LEU A 6 9.06 3.84 -8.22
C LEU A 6 9.40 2.58 -7.44
N VAL A 7 10.68 2.32 -7.19
CA VAL A 7 11.14 1.19 -6.35
C VAL A 7 10.63 1.36 -4.92
N MET A 8 10.83 2.53 -4.32
CA MET A 8 10.35 2.84 -2.97
C MET A 8 8.83 2.72 -2.86
N LEU A 9 8.07 3.20 -3.85
CA LEU A 9 6.61 3.06 -3.86
C LEU A 9 6.18 1.59 -3.92
N LYS A 10 6.87 0.78 -4.72
CA LYS A 10 6.58 -0.65 -4.83
C LYS A 10 6.86 -1.37 -3.51
N GLU A 11 7.99 -1.08 -2.87
CA GLU A 11 8.35 -1.64 -1.56
C GLU A 11 7.30 -1.25 -0.51
N ASN A 12 6.93 0.02 -0.41
CA ASN A 12 5.89 0.49 0.52
C ASN A 12 4.52 -0.19 0.27
N ILE A 13 4.16 -0.45 -0.99
CA ILE A 13 2.92 -1.17 -1.31
C ILE A 13 3.00 -2.62 -0.80
N GLU A 14 4.12 -3.31 -1.00
CA GLU A 14 4.28 -4.69 -0.52
C GLU A 14 4.28 -4.77 1.01
N ASP A 15 4.93 -3.84 1.70
CA ASP A 15 4.92 -3.78 3.18
C ASP A 15 3.49 -3.64 3.73
N LEU A 16 2.68 -2.76 3.14
CA LEU A 16 1.28 -2.57 3.53
C LEU A 16 0.41 -3.78 3.17
N ARG A 17 0.72 -4.50 2.08
CA ARG A 17 0.03 -5.75 1.73
C ARG A 17 0.32 -6.83 2.75
N GLU A 18 1.56 -6.95 3.22
CA GLU A 18 1.89 -7.85 4.33
C GLU A 18 1.17 -7.47 5.63
N GLU A 19 1.02 -6.17 5.88
CA GLU A 19 0.29 -5.65 7.04
C GLU A 19 -1.20 -6.00 6.98
N ILE A 20 -1.86 -5.80 5.82
CA ILE A 20 -3.24 -6.25 5.61
C ILE A 20 -3.36 -7.76 5.82
N ASN A 21 -2.42 -8.55 5.30
CA ASN A 21 -2.47 -10.00 5.43
C ASN A 21 -2.47 -10.45 6.89
N ARG A 22 -1.79 -9.72 7.79
CA ARG A 22 -1.86 -9.97 9.25
C ARG A 22 -3.20 -9.57 9.84
N TYR A 23 -3.75 -8.41 9.44
CA TYR A 23 -5.01 -7.92 9.98
C TYR A 23 -6.23 -8.74 9.57
N ILE A 24 -6.25 -9.27 8.34
CA ILE A 24 -7.36 -10.10 7.86
C ILE A 24 -7.47 -11.45 8.59
N GLU A 25 -6.45 -11.86 9.34
CA GLU A 25 -6.55 -13.03 10.25
C GLU A 25 -7.50 -12.75 11.42
N TYR A 26 -7.66 -11.48 11.81
CA TYR A 26 -8.53 -11.05 12.91
C TYR A 26 -9.37 -9.82 12.52
N PRO A 27 -10.27 -9.95 11.54
CA PRO A 27 -10.94 -8.81 10.92
C PRO A 27 -11.91 -8.08 11.87
N ASP A 28 -12.43 -8.76 12.89
CA ASP A 28 -13.30 -8.14 13.90
C ASP A 28 -12.54 -7.21 14.85
N ILE A 29 -11.23 -7.44 15.03
CA ILE A 29 -10.35 -6.64 15.88
C ILE A 29 -9.75 -5.49 15.07
N PHE A 30 -9.29 -5.77 13.84
CA PHE A 30 -8.52 -4.84 13.03
C PHE A 30 -9.30 -4.20 11.89
N LYS A 31 -10.63 -4.09 12.01
CA LYS A 31 -11.49 -3.57 10.94
C LYS A 31 -11.06 -2.19 10.47
N GLU A 32 -10.70 -1.30 11.38
CA GLU A 32 -10.30 0.07 11.05
C GLU A 32 -8.93 0.11 10.38
N GLU A 33 -7.99 -0.69 10.87
CA GLU A 33 -6.65 -0.86 10.33
C GLU A 33 -6.70 -1.42 8.91
N ILE A 34 -7.52 -2.44 8.66
CA ILE A 34 -7.75 -2.97 7.30
C ILE A 34 -8.22 -1.86 6.36
N LEU A 35 -9.20 -1.04 6.79
CA LEU A 35 -9.74 0.05 5.96
C LEU A 35 -8.73 1.19 5.75
N LEU A 36 -7.91 1.51 6.76
CA LEU A 36 -6.87 2.53 6.67
C LEU A 36 -5.74 2.07 5.76
N THR A 37 -5.21 0.87 5.99
CA THR A 37 -4.12 0.28 5.20
C THR A 37 -4.57 0.07 3.75
N SER A 38 -5.81 -0.38 3.52
CA SER A 38 -6.36 -0.51 2.15
C SER A 38 -6.40 0.83 1.43
N ARG A 39 -6.89 1.89 2.08
CA ARG A 39 -6.89 3.24 1.49
C ARG A 39 -5.49 3.74 1.18
N ARG A 40 -4.53 3.44 2.06
CA ARG A 40 -3.13 3.83 1.86
C ARG A 40 -2.51 3.12 0.66
N ILE A 41 -2.80 1.83 0.46
CA ILE A 41 -2.37 1.09 -0.73
C ILE A 41 -2.93 1.74 -2.00
N ASP A 42 -4.22 2.09 -2.01
CA ASP A 42 -4.85 2.75 -3.17
C ASP A 42 -4.17 4.09 -3.51
N GLU A 43 -3.84 4.90 -2.50
CA GLU A 43 -3.09 6.15 -2.68
C GLU A 43 -1.72 5.91 -3.32
N LEU A 44 -0.94 4.95 -2.81
CA LEU A 44 0.40 4.65 -3.32
C LEU A 44 0.36 4.05 -4.72
N ILE A 45 -0.64 3.22 -5.04
CA ILE A 45 -0.84 2.72 -6.41
C ILE A 45 -1.13 3.89 -7.35
N ASN A 46 -1.97 4.84 -6.95
CA ASN A 46 -2.25 6.02 -7.76
C ASN A 46 -1.00 6.88 -7.97
N GLU A 47 -0.16 7.05 -6.95
CA GLU A 47 1.14 7.73 -7.08
C GLU A 47 2.09 6.99 -8.02
N TYR A 48 2.17 5.66 -7.90
CA TYR A 48 2.99 4.81 -8.77
C TYR A 48 2.55 4.95 -10.24
N LEU A 49 1.23 4.89 -10.50
CA LEU A 49 0.68 5.04 -11.85
C LEU A 49 0.92 6.43 -12.43
N LYS A 50 0.87 7.49 -11.61
CA LYS A 50 1.24 8.84 -12.04
C LYS A 50 2.71 8.88 -12.45
N LEU A 51 3.62 8.36 -11.61
CA LEU A 51 5.05 8.36 -11.90
C LEU A 51 5.43 7.48 -13.10
N GLN A 52 4.68 6.40 -13.39
CA GLN A 52 4.89 5.58 -14.58
C GLN A 52 4.47 6.25 -15.89
N ARG A 53 3.47 7.15 -15.85
CA ARG A 53 2.91 7.80 -17.06
C ARG A 53 3.65 9.06 -17.51
N PHE A 54 4.45 9.67 -16.65
CA PHE A 54 5.44 10.70 -17.05
C PHE A 54 6.76 10.05 -17.41
#